data_AF-A0A6P1KYD0-F1
#
_entry.id   AF-A0A6P1KYD0-F1
#
_cell.length_a   1.000
_cell.length_b   1.000
_cell.length_c   1.000
_cell.angle_alpha   90.00
_cell.angle_beta   90.00
_cell.angle_gamma   90.00
#
_symmetry.space_group_name_H-M   'P 1'
#
loop_
_entity.id
_entity.type
_entity.pdbx_description
1 polymer ?
#
loop_
_entity_poly.entity_id
_entity_poly.type
_entity_poly.pdbx_seq_one_letter_code
_entity_poly.pdbx_strand_id
1 'polypeptide(L)'
;MPYTPQFRVNFEIQRTVKRCWENMPGAIAYLKEALRTRIGVNSPEAVFVVACKEERKTESTQSKSAVEDWFEWARRQRVVIEMSGEVVYTPEGEAVMLAEMMRRYPVQK
;
A
#
# COMPACT_ATOMS: atom_id res chain seq x y z
N MET A 1 25.92 18.56 -4.12
CA MET A 1 25.78 17.50 -3.10
C MET A 1 24.32 17.06 -3.06
N PRO A 2 23.99 15.76 -3.17
CA PRO A 2 22.61 15.33 -2.95
C PRO A 2 22.27 15.54 -1.47
N TYR A 3 21.31 16.42 -1.18
CA TYR A 3 20.74 16.58 0.15
C TYR A 3 19.87 15.36 0.43
N THR A 4 20.36 14.46 1.29
CA THR A 4 19.57 13.34 1.80
C THR A 4 18.89 13.83 3.08
N PRO A 5 17.57 14.13 3.06
CA PRO A 5 16.87 14.53 4.28
C PRO A 5 16.98 13.39 5.31
N GLN A 6 17.49 13.70 6.50
CA GLN A 6 17.58 12.75 7.60
C GLN A 6 16.25 12.71 8.34
N PHE A 7 15.68 11.52 8.53
CA PHE A 7 14.51 11.31 9.38
C PHE A 7 14.98 11.02 10.81
N ARG A 8 14.64 11.90 11.76
CA ARG A 8 15.01 11.76 13.17
C ARG A 8 13.80 11.38 14.00
N VAL A 9 13.91 10.27 14.74
CA VAL A 9 12.90 9.87 15.72
C VAL A 9 12.97 10.82 16.91
N ASN A 10 11.99 11.72 17.02
CA ASN A 10 11.84 12.64 18.15
C ASN A 10 10.57 12.32 18.97
N PHE A 11 10.34 13.06 20.04
CA PHE A 11 9.19 12.84 20.93
C PHE A 11 7.83 12.98 20.23
N GLU A 12 7.69 13.90 19.27
CA GLU A 12 6.46 14.06 18.50
C GLU A 12 6.19 12.87 17.58
N ILE A 13 7.23 12.32 16.95
CA ILE A 13 7.13 11.09 16.16
C ILE A 13 6.71 9.92 17.04
N GLN A 14 7.35 9.74 18.21
CA GLN A 14 6.99 8.66 19.14
C GLN A 14 5.53 8.77 19.61
N ARG A 15 5.08 9.99 19.94
CA ARG A 15 3.69 10.24 20.31
C ARG A 15 2.72 9.96 19.17
N THR A 16 3.09 10.31 17.94
CA THR A 16 2.26 10.09 16.75
C THR A 16 2.15 8.61 16.41
N VAL A 17 3.26 7.86 16.46
CA VAL A 17 3.26 6.40 16.27
C VAL A 17 2.38 5.70 17.29
N LYS A 18 2.45 6.12 18.56
CA LYS A 18 1.59 5.56 19.62
C LYS A 18 0.10 5.85 19.41
N ARG A 19 -0.24 6.97 18.79
CA ARG A 19 -1.62 7.41 18.57
C ARG A 19 -2.22 6.86 17.27
N CYS A 20 -1.42 6.67 16.23
CA CYS A 20 -1.85 6.35 14.88
C CYS A 20 -1.33 4.98 14.43
N TRP A 21 -1.18 4.03 15.37
CA TRP A 21 -0.55 2.71 15.13
C TRP A 21 -1.21 1.94 13.97
N GLU A 22 -2.55 1.95 13.90
CA GLU A 22 -3.31 1.25 12.84
C GLU A 22 -3.06 1.84 11.44
N ASN A 23 -2.77 3.13 11.35
CA ASN A 23 -2.47 3.83 10.09
C ASN A 23 -0.95 3.95 9.80
N MET A 24 -0.10 3.38 10.66
CA MET A 24 1.35 3.45 10.53
C MET A 24 1.87 2.87 9.19
N PRO A 25 1.35 1.74 8.66
CA PRO A 25 1.79 1.21 7.37
C PRO A 25 1.49 2.15 6.19
N GLY A 26 0.33 2.81 6.19
CA GLY A 26 -0.07 3.78 5.16
C GLY A 26 0.79 5.05 5.19
N ALA A 27 1.05 5.57 6.40
CA ALA A 27 1.92 6.73 6.57
C ALA A 27 3.37 6.48 6.13
N ILE A 28 3.90 5.28 6.37
CA ILE A 28 5.23 4.88 5.88
C ILE A 28 5.24 4.79 4.35
N ALA A 29 4.20 4.23 3.72
CA ALA A 29 4.09 4.14 2.27
C ALA A 29 4.06 5.54 1.63
N TYR A 30 3.27 6.46 2.19
CA TYR A 30 3.22 7.85 1.75
C TYR A 30 4.57 8.55 1.87
N LEU A 31 5.26 8.38 3.00
CA LEU A 31 6.58 8.95 3.22
C LEU A 31 7.61 8.45 2.20
N LYS A 32 7.60 7.15 1.91
CA LYS A 32 8.49 6.56 0.89
C LYS A 32 8.24 7.17 -0.50
N GLU A 33 6.98 7.36 -0.87
CA GLU A 33 6.63 7.96 -2.16
C GLU A 33 7.01 9.44 -2.25
N ALA A 34 6.80 10.19 -1.17
CA ALA A 34 7.21 11.59 -1.09
C ALA A 34 8.75 11.76 -1.20
N LEU A 35 9.51 10.85 -0.59
CA LEU A 35 10.98 10.83 -0.71
C LEU A 35 11.44 10.44 -2.11
N ARG A 36 10.74 9.50 -2.77
CA ARG A 36 11.03 9.05 -4.14
C ARG A 36 10.81 10.13 -5.18
N THR A 37 9.72 10.89 -5.05
CA THR A 37 9.32 11.94 -6.00
C THR A 37 10.06 13.26 -5.78
N ARG A 38 10.74 13.44 -4.63
CA ARG A 38 11.44 14.67 -4.23
C ARG A 38 10.58 15.94 -4.28
N ILE A 39 9.25 15.82 -4.29
CA ILE A 39 8.36 16.98 -4.35
C ILE A 39 8.25 17.59 -2.94
N GLY A 40 8.94 18.72 -2.72
CA GLY A 40 8.67 19.64 -1.61
C GLY A 40 8.95 19.12 -0.19
N VAL A 41 9.66 18.00 -0.02
CA VAL A 41 9.95 17.46 1.31
C VAL A 41 11.16 18.19 1.93
N ASN A 42 10.90 19.31 2.59
CA ASN A 42 11.91 20.01 3.40
C ASN A 42 12.13 19.33 4.77
N SER A 43 11.12 18.62 5.30
CA SER A 43 11.22 17.79 6.51
C SER A 43 10.40 16.51 6.36
N PRO A 44 11.04 15.33 6.34
CA PRO A 44 10.34 14.05 6.23
C PRO A 44 9.54 13.70 7.49
N GLU A 45 9.89 14.24 8.66
CA GLU A 45 9.13 14.11 9.90
C GLU A 45 7.76 14.77 9.80
N ALA A 46 7.69 15.99 9.25
CA ALA A 46 6.43 16.70 9.07
C ALA A 46 5.48 15.95 8.11
N VAL A 47 6.03 15.40 7.02
CA VAL A 47 5.27 14.56 6.07
C VAL A 47 4.71 13.32 6.76
N PHE A 48 5.51 12.65 7.58
CA PHE A 48 5.06 11.48 8.35
C PHE A 48 3.94 11.81 9.33
N VAL A 49 4.07 12.91 10.08
CA VAL A 49 3.05 13.34 11.05
C VAL A 49 1.73 13.68 10.36
N VAL A 50 1.78 14.38 9.21
CA VAL A 50 0.59 14.70 8.42
C VAL A 50 -0.05 13.43 7.87
N ALA A 51 0.73 12.51 7.29
CA ALA A 51 0.19 11.25 6.76
C ALA A 51 -0.44 10.37 7.85
N CYS A 52 0.15 10.34 9.05
CA CYS A 52 -0.44 9.65 10.21
C CYS A 52 -1.75 10.29 10.67
N LYS A 53 -1.82 11.63 10.73
CA LYS A 53 -2.98 12.38 11.22
C LYS A 53 -4.15 12.42 10.24
N GLU A 54 -3.87 12.53 8.96
CA GLU A 54 -4.91 12.65 7.93
C GLU A 54 -5.46 11.29 7.48
N GLU A 55 -4.99 10.18 8.06
CA GLU A 55 -5.35 8.84 7.60
C GLU A 55 -5.27 8.69 6.07
N ARG A 56 -4.31 9.40 5.45
CA ARG A 56 -4.08 9.32 4.02
C ARG A 56 -3.54 7.94 3.72
N LYS A 57 -4.47 7.00 3.53
CA LYS A 57 -4.25 5.75 2.83
C LYS A 57 -3.82 6.17 1.44
N THR A 58 -2.56 5.95 1.11
CA THR A 58 -2.14 5.95 -0.29
C THR A 58 -3.09 5.01 -1.05
N GLU A 59 -3.51 5.39 -2.25
CA GLU A 59 -4.36 4.53 -3.12
C GLU A 59 -3.80 3.11 -3.21
N SER A 60 -2.47 2.93 -3.11
CA SER A 60 -1.78 1.65 -3.04
C SER A 60 -2.14 0.75 -1.84
N THR A 61 -2.62 1.28 -0.71
CA THR A 61 -3.09 0.49 0.44
C THR A 61 -4.57 0.11 0.29
N GLN A 62 -5.36 0.96 -0.35
CA GLN A 62 -6.77 0.69 -0.69
C GLN A 62 -6.88 -0.32 -1.84
N SER A 63 -5.99 -0.23 -2.83
CA SER A 63 -5.85 -1.23 -3.89
C SER A 63 -5.37 -2.57 -3.34
N LYS A 64 -4.51 -2.61 -2.31
CA LYS A 64 -4.10 -3.86 -1.67
C LYS A 64 -5.27 -4.57 -0.99
N SER A 65 -6.13 -3.87 -0.25
CA SER A 65 -7.29 -4.53 0.35
C SER A 65 -8.27 -5.05 -0.70
N ALA A 66 -8.52 -4.28 -1.77
CA ALA A 66 -9.39 -4.71 -2.86
C ALA A 66 -8.83 -5.92 -3.64
N VAL A 67 -7.51 -5.99 -3.82
CA VAL A 67 -6.82 -7.13 -4.45
C VAL A 67 -6.84 -8.35 -3.53
N GLU A 68 -6.61 -8.18 -2.23
CA GLU A 68 -6.67 -9.26 -1.24
C GLU A 68 -8.09 -9.83 -1.12
N ASP A 69 -9.11 -8.97 -1.03
CA ASP A 69 -10.53 -9.37 -1.00
C ASP A 69 -10.93 -10.11 -2.28
N TRP A 70 -10.51 -9.60 -3.45
CA TRP A 70 -10.74 -10.28 -4.72
C TRP A 70 -10.03 -11.63 -4.79
N PHE A 71 -8.77 -11.70 -4.35
CA PHE A 71 -7.98 -12.94 -4.39
C PHE A 71 -8.59 -14.02 -3.50
N GLU A 72 -9.01 -13.68 -2.29
CA GLU A 72 -9.70 -14.61 -1.39
C GLU A 72 -11.01 -15.13 -1.98
N TRP A 73 -11.83 -14.26 -2.58
CA TRP A 73 -13.03 -14.67 -3.29
C TRP A 73 -12.69 -15.58 -4.49
N ALA A 74 -11.74 -15.18 -5.34
CA ALA A 74 -11.36 -15.89 -6.55
C ALA A 74 -10.80 -17.29 -6.23
N ARG A 75 -10.04 -17.41 -5.14
CA ARG A 75 -9.52 -18.69 -4.65
C ARG A 75 -10.64 -19.61 -4.15
N ARG A 76 -11.65 -19.07 -3.45
CA ARG A 76 -12.85 -19.84 -3.03
C ARG A 76 -13.67 -20.34 -4.22
N GLN A 77 -13.78 -19.54 -5.28
CA GLN A 77 -14.45 -19.93 -6.52
C GLN A 77 -13.57 -20.81 -7.43
N ARG A 78 -12.34 -21.14 -7.01
CA ARG A 78 -11.34 -21.87 -7.80
C ARG A 78 -11.05 -21.22 -9.16
N VAL A 79 -11.11 -19.89 -9.21
CA VAL A 79 -10.72 -19.10 -10.40
C VAL A 79 -9.20 -18.91 -10.45
N VAL A 80 -8.55 -18.84 -9.28
CA VAL A 80 -7.09 -18.75 -9.12
C VAL A 80 -6.61 -19.70 -8.02
N ILE A 81 -5.36 -20.16 -8.12
CA ILE A 81 -4.72 -20.99 -7.10
C ILE A 81 -3.72 -20.17 -6.27
N GLU A 82 -2.91 -19.35 -6.94
CA GLU A 82 -1.80 -18.61 -6.35
C GLU A 82 -1.62 -17.24 -7.01
N MET A 83 -1.06 -16.27 -6.26
CA MET A 83 -0.72 -14.94 -6.75
C MET A 83 0.72 -14.59 -6.37
N SER A 84 1.48 -14.06 -7.32
CA SER A 84 2.82 -13.52 -7.11
C SER A 84 2.93 -12.13 -7.74
N GLY A 85 2.99 -11.10 -6.90
CA GLY A 85 2.97 -9.71 -7.36
C GLY A 85 1.68 -9.38 -8.11
N GLU A 86 1.81 -9.03 -9.39
CA GLU A 86 0.69 -8.68 -10.28
C GLU A 86 0.26 -9.83 -11.22
N VAL A 87 0.70 -11.06 -10.94
CA VAL A 87 0.38 -12.26 -11.72
C VAL A 87 -0.37 -13.26 -10.86
N VAL A 88 -1.42 -13.85 -11.42
CA VAL A 88 -2.20 -14.94 -10.81
C VAL A 88 -2.11 -16.21 -11.65
N TYR A 89 -2.19 -17.36 -10.99
CA TYR A 89 -2.14 -18.67 -11.62
C TYR A 89 -3.52 -19.32 -11.62
N THR A 90 -4.01 -19.74 -12.79
CA THR A 90 -5.28 -20.44 -12.94
C THR A 90 -5.16 -21.92 -12.55
N PRO A 91 -6.28 -22.63 -12.26
CA PRO A 91 -6.30 -24.08 -12.07
C PRO A 91 -5.65 -24.88 -13.19
N GLU A 92 -5.71 -24.36 -14.41
CA GLU A 92 -5.13 -24.95 -15.62
C GLU A 92 -3.62 -24.73 -15.71
N GLY A 93 -3.03 -23.97 -14.78
CA GLY A 93 -1.61 -23.66 -14.74
C GLY A 93 -1.21 -22.44 -15.57
N GLU A 94 -2.16 -21.61 -16.00
CA GLU A 94 -1.88 -20.41 -16.79
C GLU A 94 -1.50 -19.24 -15.89
N ALA A 95 -0.45 -18.50 -16.27
CA ALA A 95 -0.06 -17.26 -15.61
C ALA A 95 -0.73 -16.06 -16.31
N VAL A 96 -1.59 -15.34 -15.58
CA VAL A 96 -2.39 -14.23 -16.12
C VAL A 96 -2.19 -12.97 -15.29
N MET A 97 -2.21 -11.80 -15.94
CA MET A 97 -2.18 -10.51 -15.25
C MET A 97 -3.37 -10.36 -14.31
N LEU A 98 -3.11 -9.96 -13.06
CA LEU A 98 -4.13 -9.72 -12.02
C LEU A 98 -5.22 -8.76 -12.52
N ALA A 99 -4.85 -7.64 -13.14
CA ALA A 99 -5.81 -6.66 -13.65
C ALA A 99 -6.75 -7.24 -14.71
N GLU A 100 -6.24 -8.14 -15.56
CA GLU A 100 -7.06 -8.82 -16.58
C GLU A 100 -8.04 -9.79 -15.91
N MET A 101 -7.61 -10.53 -14.90
CA MET A 101 -8.46 -11.46 -14.17
C MET A 101 -9.53 -10.73 -13.34
N MET A 102 -9.19 -9.62 -12.69
CA MET A 102 -10.15 -8.78 -11.97
C MET A 102 -11.20 -8.16 -12.91
N ARG A 103 -10.84 -7.88 -14.17
CA ARG A 103 -11.79 -7.40 -15.19
C ARG A 103 -12.74 -8.50 -15.66
N ARG A 104 -12.24 -9.73 -15.83
CA ARG A 104 -13.05 -10.90 -16.21
C ARG A 104 -13.98 -11.36 -15.09
N TYR A 105 -13.50 -11.29 -13.85
CA TYR A 105 -14.20 -11.76 -12.66
C TYR A 105 -14.33 -10.64 -11.62
N PRO A 106 -15.19 -9.63 -11.85
CA PRO A 106 -15.42 -8.58 -10.88
C PRO A 106 -16.13 -9.16 -9.64
N VAL A 107 -15.77 -8.70 -8.44
CA VAL A 107 -16.50 -9.04 -7.21
C VAL A 107 -17.91 -8.46 -7.33
N GLN A 108 -18.93 -9.32 -7.47
CA GLN A 108 -20.33 -8.90 -7.36
C GLN A 108 -20.64 -8.67 -5.87
N LYS A 109 -21.10 -7.45 -5.54
CA LYS A 109 -21.58 -7.09 -4.21
C LYS A 109 -22.88 -7.81 -3.88
#